data_AF-A0A9D1KV14-F1
#
_entry.id   AF-A0A9D1KV14-F1
#
_cell.length_a   1.000
_cell.length_b   1.000
_cell.length_c   1.000
_cell.angle_alpha   90.00
_cell.angle_beta   90.00
_cell.angle_gamma   90.00
#
_symmetry.space_group_name_H-M   'P 1'
#
loop_
_entity.id
_entity.type
_entity.pdbx_description
1 polymer ?
#
loop_
_entity_poly.entity_id
_entity_poly.type
_entity_poly.pdbx_seq_one_letter_code
_entity_poly.pdbx_strand_id
1 'polypeptide(L)'
;MKKVTKSIGIYIIIFGLVLAMVWFYNSDAPEEQKEIKTSTMIQYLKDERVENINVTETKLTAELDDGSNVYAYVNSTVDLTYIYESYIMPQVDAGSLKLESDEPQRESIWLNLLPTLIMIGIMVVFFIMIMNQSGGGGKAMSFGKSRAKMQKDSDLRKITFKDVAGLKEEKEELEEI
;
A
#
# COMPACT_ATOMS: atom_id res chain seq x y z
N MET A 1 32.32 9.03 20.61
CA MET A 1 32.13 9.06 19.14
C MET A 1 31.79 7.71 18.49
N LYS A 2 32.00 6.54 19.13
CA LYS A 2 31.72 5.20 18.55
C LYS A 2 30.23 4.77 18.42
N LYS A 3 29.28 5.55 18.92
CA LYS A 3 27.82 5.24 18.81
C LYS A 3 27.17 5.85 17.56
N VAL A 4 27.69 6.99 17.07
CA VAL A 4 27.10 7.71 15.93
C VAL A 4 27.44 7.02 14.60
N THR A 5 28.61 6.38 14.48
CA THR A 5 28.98 5.61 13.28
C THR A 5 28.17 4.32 13.13
N LYS A 6 27.73 3.70 14.24
CA LYS A 6 26.82 2.53 14.20
C LYS A 6 25.41 2.91 13.74
N SER A 7 24.91 4.10 14.09
CA SER A 7 23.63 4.59 13.57
C SER A 7 23.75 5.09 12.13
N ILE A 8 24.85 5.78 11.76
CA ILE A 8 25.10 6.22 10.36
C ILE A 8 25.18 5.05 9.38
N GLY A 9 25.81 3.94 9.77
CA GLY A 9 25.93 2.76 8.92
C GLY A 9 24.57 2.15 8.58
N ILE A 10 23.63 2.15 9.53
CA ILE A 10 22.25 1.68 9.30
C ILE A 10 21.53 2.57 8.30
N TYR A 11 21.67 3.90 8.41
CA TYR A 11 21.04 4.82 7.46
C TYR A 11 21.61 4.69 6.04
N ILE A 12 22.92 4.45 5.91
CA ILE A 12 23.55 4.21 4.60
C ILE A 12 23.06 2.91 3.98
N ILE A 13 22.90 1.85 4.78
CA ILE A 13 22.36 0.57 4.31
C ILE A 13 20.91 0.73 3.86
N ILE A 14 20.07 1.41 4.66
CA ILE A 14 18.67 1.67 4.30
C ILE A 14 18.59 2.51 3.02
N PHE A 15 19.41 3.56 2.92
CA PHE A 15 19.44 4.42 1.73
C PHE A 15 19.90 3.64 0.48
N GLY A 16 20.91 2.79 0.60
CA GLY A 16 21.34 1.90 -0.47
C GLY A 16 20.27 0.89 -0.87
N LEU A 17 19.50 0.37 0.08
CA LEU A 17 18.39 -0.56 -0.17
C LEU A 17 17.22 0.13 -0.89
N VAL A 18 16.91 1.37 -0.52
CA VAL A 18 15.93 2.21 -1.21
C VAL A 18 16.39 2.51 -2.64
N LEU A 19 17.65 2.89 -2.84
CA LEU A 19 18.20 3.11 -4.18
C LEU A 19 18.19 1.83 -5.02
N ALA A 20 18.49 0.67 -4.43
CA ALA A 20 18.40 -0.62 -5.11
C ALA A 20 16.95 -0.97 -5.49
N MET A 21 15.98 -0.70 -4.63
CA MET A 21 14.54 -0.85 -4.96
C MET A 21 14.13 0.09 -6.09
N VAL A 22 14.53 1.37 -6.04
CA VAL A 22 14.23 2.34 -7.10
C VAL A 22 14.88 1.91 -8.41
N TRP A 23 16.14 1.46 -8.38
CA TRP A 23 16.84 0.99 -9.57
C TRP A 23 16.20 -0.27 -10.15
N PHE A 24 15.81 -1.23 -9.31
CA PHE A 24 15.10 -2.44 -9.74
C PHE A 24 13.72 -2.10 -10.34
N TYR A 25 12.98 -1.18 -9.72
CA TYR A 25 11.68 -0.72 -10.22
C TYR A 25 11.77 0.06 -11.54
N ASN A 26 12.86 0.79 -11.77
CA ASN A 26 13.08 1.53 -13.02
C ASN A 26 13.78 0.70 -14.11
N SER A 27 14.37 -0.46 -13.78
CA SER A 27 15.03 -1.32 -14.78
C SER A 27 14.03 -2.05 -15.68
N ASP A 28 12.78 -2.18 -15.22
CA ASP A 28 11.65 -2.69 -16.01
C ASP A 28 10.84 -1.56 -16.68
N ALA A 29 11.33 -0.31 -16.68
CA ALA A 29 10.66 0.78 -17.39
C ALA A 29 10.60 0.40 -18.89
N PRO A 30 9.40 0.21 -19.48
CA PRO A 30 9.30 -0.09 -20.90
C PRO A 30 9.95 1.05 -21.67
N GLU A 31 10.66 0.73 -22.76
CA GLU A 31 11.08 1.74 -23.74
C GLU A 31 9.89 2.66 -24.06
N GLU A 32 10.18 3.92 -24.36
CA GLU A 32 9.18 4.96 -24.62
C GLU A 32 8.42 4.64 -25.92
N GLN A 33 7.49 3.68 -25.86
CA GLN A 33 6.71 3.26 -27.02
C GLN A 33 5.65 4.33 -27.29
N LYS A 34 5.51 4.72 -28.55
CA LYS A 34 4.55 5.76 -28.95
C LYS A 34 3.18 5.16 -29.23
N GLU A 35 2.14 5.65 -28.55
CA GLU A 35 0.76 5.28 -28.84
C GLU A 35 0.32 5.82 -30.20
N ILE A 36 -0.25 4.95 -31.03
CA ILE A 36 -0.88 5.29 -32.30
C ILE A 36 -2.31 4.74 -32.36
N LYS A 37 -3.12 5.29 -33.27
CA LYS A 37 -4.48 4.78 -33.50
C LYS A 37 -4.43 3.40 -34.16
N THR A 38 -5.40 2.54 -33.86
CA THR A 38 -5.57 1.23 -34.50
C THR A 38 -5.63 1.34 -36.03
N SER A 39 -6.29 2.38 -36.55
CA SER A 39 -6.35 2.62 -38.00
C SER A 39 -4.98 2.87 -38.61
N THR A 40 -4.08 3.54 -37.89
CA THR A 40 -2.70 3.79 -38.32
C THR A 40 -1.87 2.51 -38.26
N MET A 41 -2.04 1.70 -37.22
CA MET A 41 -1.41 0.39 -37.14
C MET A 41 -1.82 -0.51 -38.31
N ILE A 42 -3.11 -0.55 -38.66
CA ILE A 42 -3.61 -1.30 -39.81
C ILE A 42 -3.00 -0.78 -41.12
N GLN A 43 -2.76 0.53 -41.25
CA GLN A 43 -2.08 1.08 -42.42
C GLN A 43 -0.62 0.60 -42.49
N TYR A 44 0.11 0.66 -41.39
CA TYR A 44 1.50 0.16 -41.37
C TYR A 44 1.60 -1.33 -41.69
N LEU A 45 0.65 -2.15 -41.22
CA LEU A 45 0.55 -3.56 -41.61
C LEU A 45 0.23 -3.73 -43.10
N LYS A 46 -0.63 -2.89 -43.68
CA LYS A 46 -0.95 -2.95 -45.12
C LYS A 46 0.21 -2.51 -46.00
N ASP A 47 0.97 -1.53 -45.53
CA ASP A 47 2.11 -0.96 -46.23
C ASP A 47 3.38 -1.80 -46.02
N GLU A 48 3.29 -2.96 -45.34
CA GLU A 48 4.41 -3.87 -45.01
C GLU A 48 5.56 -3.17 -44.27
N ARG A 49 5.24 -2.16 -43.46
CA ARG A 49 6.22 -1.35 -42.72
C ARG A 49 6.55 -1.92 -41.33
N VAL A 50 5.96 -3.04 -40.97
CA VAL A 50 6.12 -3.68 -39.65
C VAL A 50 7.06 -4.87 -39.80
N GLU A 51 8.18 -4.86 -39.07
CA GLU A 51 9.13 -5.98 -39.08
C GLU A 51 8.81 -7.01 -38.00
N ASN A 52 8.56 -6.53 -36.78
CA ASN A 52 8.19 -7.36 -35.63
C ASN A 52 6.84 -6.90 -35.08
N ILE A 53 5.98 -7.85 -34.74
CA ILE A 53 4.73 -7.57 -34.05
C ILE A 53 4.52 -8.49 -32.87
N ASN A 54 4.05 -7.93 -31.76
CA ASN A 54 3.67 -8.65 -30.57
C ASN A 54 2.21 -8.34 -30.24
N VAL A 55 1.47 -9.38 -29.87
CA VAL A 55 0.03 -9.30 -29.60
C VAL A 55 -0.22 -9.77 -28.18
N THR A 56 -0.57 -8.83 -27.30
CA THR A 56 -0.85 -9.10 -25.88
C THR A 56 -2.25 -8.61 -25.53
N GLU A 57 -3.15 -9.54 -25.20
CA GLU A 57 -4.56 -9.24 -24.90
C GLU A 57 -5.28 -8.43 -25.98
N THR A 58 -5.35 -7.10 -25.86
CA THR A 58 -5.92 -6.17 -26.85
C THR A 58 -4.92 -5.10 -27.31
N LYS A 59 -3.64 -5.24 -26.95
CA LYS A 59 -2.54 -4.36 -27.35
C LYS A 59 -1.75 -5.01 -28.50
N LEU A 60 -1.58 -4.25 -29.58
CA LEU A 60 -0.64 -4.55 -30.65
C LEU A 60 0.61 -3.69 -30.45
N THR A 61 1.77 -4.32 -30.30
CA THR A 61 3.07 -3.63 -30.24
C THR A 61 3.83 -3.98 -31.52
N ALA A 62 4.32 -2.98 -32.23
CA ALA A 62 4.99 -3.15 -33.51
C ALA A 62 6.33 -2.41 -33.53
N GLU A 63 7.35 -3.07 -34.07
CA GLU A 63 8.61 -2.47 -34.49
C GLU A 63 8.52 -2.18 -35.99
N LEU A 64 8.68 -0.91 -36.35
CA LEU A 64 8.63 -0.45 -37.73
C LEU A 64 9.99 -0.60 -38.42
N ASP A 65 9.96 -0.58 -39.75
CA ASP A 65 11.12 -0.56 -40.66
C ASP A 65 12.15 0.56 -40.38
N ASP A 66 11.72 1.64 -39.75
CA ASP A 66 12.56 2.77 -39.33
C ASP A 66 13.18 2.60 -37.93
N GLY A 67 12.94 1.45 -37.28
CA GLY A 67 13.40 1.12 -35.93
C GLY A 67 12.58 1.76 -34.82
N SER A 68 11.44 2.39 -35.13
CA SER A 68 10.57 2.97 -34.11
C SER A 68 9.58 1.95 -33.53
N ASN A 69 9.41 1.99 -32.21
CA ASN A 69 8.46 1.15 -31.48
C ASN A 69 7.15 1.89 -31.24
N VAL A 70 6.06 1.35 -31.78
CA VAL A 70 4.70 1.90 -31.65
C VAL A 70 3.75 0.87 -31.08
N TYR A 71 2.69 1.32 -30.42
CA TYR A 71 1.61 0.43 -30.01
C TYR A 71 0.23 1.02 -30.29
N ALA A 72 -0.75 0.13 -30.46
CA ALA A 72 -2.15 0.49 -30.60
C ALA A 72 -3.04 -0.43 -29.78
N TYR A 73 -4.10 0.13 -29.20
CA TYR A 73 -5.16 -0.64 -28.57
C TYR A 73 -6.25 -0.99 -29.57
N VAL A 74 -6.79 -2.20 -29.46
CA VAL A 74 -7.94 -2.68 -30.23
C VAL A 74 -9.17 -2.69 -29.34
N ASN A 75 -10.32 -2.23 -29.87
CA ASN A 75 -11.54 -2.04 -29.09
C ASN A 75 -12.16 -3.34 -28.58
N SER A 76 -11.91 -4.46 -29.27
CA SER A 76 -12.45 -5.77 -28.89
C SER A 76 -11.55 -6.91 -29.33
N THR A 77 -11.70 -8.06 -28.70
CA THR A 77 -11.03 -9.30 -29.11
C THR A 77 -11.47 -9.78 -30.48
N VAL A 78 -12.72 -9.51 -30.88
CA VAL A 78 -13.25 -9.85 -32.21
C VAL A 78 -12.54 -9.03 -33.30
N ASP A 79 -12.39 -7.73 -33.09
CA ASP A 79 -11.65 -6.86 -34.02
C ASP A 79 -10.18 -7.26 -34.10
N LEU A 80 -9.60 -7.69 -32.97
CA LEU A 80 -8.22 -8.18 -32.94
C LEU A 80 -8.07 -9.47 -33.75
N THR A 81 -8.96 -10.45 -33.58
CA THR A 81 -8.96 -11.67 -34.39
C THR A 81 -9.05 -11.33 -35.87
N TYR A 82 -9.92 -10.39 -36.26
CA TYR A 82 -10.04 -9.96 -37.64
C TYR A 82 -8.74 -9.36 -38.18
N ILE A 83 -8.08 -8.46 -37.43
CA ILE A 83 -6.80 -7.87 -37.83
C ILE A 83 -5.71 -8.94 -37.92
N TYR A 84 -5.69 -9.86 -36.96
CA TYR A 84 -4.71 -10.94 -36.87
C TYR A 84 -4.80 -11.88 -38.07
N GLU A 85 -6.00 -12.34 -38.42
CA GLU A 85 -6.22 -13.23 -39.56
C GLU A 85 -6.09 -12.51 -40.91
N SER A 86 -6.51 -11.24 -41.00
CA SER A 86 -6.54 -10.51 -42.28
C SER A 86 -5.20 -9.90 -42.67
N TYR A 87 -4.38 -9.49 -41.70
CA TYR A 87 -3.16 -8.72 -41.96
C TYR A 87 -1.90 -9.36 -41.37
N ILE A 88 -1.96 -9.97 -40.19
CA ILE A 88 -0.77 -10.49 -39.50
C ILE A 88 -0.40 -11.88 -40.03
N MET A 89 -1.28 -12.87 -39.90
CA MET A 89 -1.00 -14.26 -40.29
C MET A 89 -0.54 -14.42 -41.75
N PRO A 90 -1.16 -13.78 -42.76
CA PRO A 90 -0.71 -13.91 -44.14
C PRO A 90 0.73 -13.43 -44.37
N GLN A 91 1.16 -12.39 -43.64
CA GLN A 91 2.52 -11.85 -43.73
C GLN A 91 3.53 -12.71 -42.95
N VAL A 92 3.10 -13.30 -41.84
CA VAL A 92 3.90 -14.29 -41.09
C VAL A 92 4.13 -15.54 -41.94
N ASP A 93 3.09 -16.06 -42.59
CA ASP A 93 3.18 -17.22 -43.49
C ASP A 93 4.06 -16.94 -44.72
N ALA A 94 4.03 -15.70 -45.23
CA ALA A 94 4.92 -15.23 -46.29
C ALA A 94 6.36 -14.97 -45.83
N GLY A 95 6.61 -14.91 -44.52
CA GLY A 95 7.91 -14.64 -43.91
C GLY A 95 8.33 -13.17 -43.95
N SER A 96 7.44 -12.24 -44.29
CA SER A 96 7.72 -10.79 -44.28
C SER A 96 7.55 -10.16 -42.89
N LEU A 97 6.79 -10.80 -42.00
CA LEU A 97 6.50 -10.31 -40.66
C LEU A 97 6.89 -11.35 -39.61
N LYS A 98 7.59 -10.93 -38.56
CA LYS A 98 7.90 -11.79 -37.41
C LYS A 98 6.87 -11.57 -36.31
N LEU A 99 6.20 -12.64 -35.92
CA LEU A 99 5.31 -12.64 -34.77
C LEU A 99 6.10 -13.03 -33.52
N GLU A 100 6.22 -12.08 -32.60
CA GLU A 100 6.75 -12.32 -31.27
C GLU A 100 5.60 -12.55 -30.29
N SER A 101 5.84 -13.46 -29.36
CA SER A 101 4.96 -13.71 -28.23
C SER A 101 5.75 -13.43 -26.96
N ASP A 102 5.29 -12.48 -26.16
CA ASP A 102 5.86 -12.31 -24.82
C ASP A 102 5.67 -13.60 -24.02
N GLU A 103 6.73 -14.04 -23.34
CA GLU A 103 6.55 -15.01 -22.26
C GLU A 103 5.55 -14.40 -21.26
N PRO A 104 4.53 -15.16 -20.81
CA PRO A 104 3.56 -14.62 -19.87
C PRO A 104 4.33 -14.04 -18.69
N GLN A 105 4.21 -12.72 -18.47
CA GLN A 105 4.94 -12.04 -17.41
C GLN A 105 4.63 -12.77 -16.11
N ARG A 106 5.60 -13.56 -15.64
CA ARG A 106 5.50 -14.22 -14.35
C ARG A 106 5.69 -13.12 -13.34
N GLU A 107 4.60 -12.44 -13.00
CA GLU A 107 4.59 -11.53 -11.89
C GLU A 107 5.21 -12.26 -10.71
N SER A 108 6.36 -11.76 -10.25
CA SER A 108 7.03 -12.35 -9.11
C SER A 108 6.12 -12.12 -7.91
N ILE A 109 5.35 -13.15 -7.55
CA ILE A 109 4.39 -13.14 -6.43
C ILE A 109 5.07 -12.61 -5.16
N TRP A 110 6.36 -12.88 -5.00
CA TRP A 110 7.18 -12.40 -3.89
C TRP A 110 7.39 -10.89 -3.86
N LEU A 111 7.56 -10.25 -5.03
CA LEU A 111 7.68 -8.79 -5.13
C LEU A 111 6.32 -8.11 -4.88
N ASN A 112 5.23 -8.70 -5.38
CA ASN A 112 3.88 -8.19 -5.12
C ASN A 112 3.44 -8.37 -3.66
N LEU A 113 3.94 -9.38 -2.94
CA LEU A 113 3.66 -9.58 -1.52
C LEU A 113 4.40 -8.59 -0.60
N LEU A 114 5.54 -8.06 -1.05
CA LEU A 114 6.46 -7.26 -0.23
C LEU A 114 5.78 -5.99 0.36
N PRO A 115 5.04 -5.18 -0.42
CA PRO A 115 4.30 -4.03 0.12
C PRO A 115 3.25 -4.43 1.16
N THR A 116 2.53 -5.53 0.91
CA THR A 116 1.52 -6.06 1.83
C THR A 116 2.14 -6.54 3.14
N LEU A 117 3.27 -7.24 3.08
CA LEU A 117 4.01 -7.69 4.26
C LEU A 117 4.59 -6.51 5.07
N ILE A 118 5.09 -5.47 4.39
CA ILE A 118 5.54 -4.24 5.05
C ILE A 118 4.37 -3.55 5.76
N MET A 119 3.21 -3.42 5.10
CA MET A 119 2.01 -2.83 5.70
C MET A 119 1.54 -3.61 6.93
N ILE A 120 1.50 -4.95 6.85
CA ILE A 120 1.17 -5.81 8.00
C ILE A 120 2.20 -5.63 9.12
N GLY A 121 3.50 -5.58 8.79
CA GLY A 121 4.56 -5.33 9.75
C GLY A 121 4.39 -4.00 10.49
N ILE A 122 4.09 -2.92 9.75
CA ILE A 122 3.80 -1.59 10.33
C ILE A 122 2.57 -1.66 11.23
N MET A 123 1.49 -2.31 10.79
CA MET A 123 0.26 -2.48 11.59
C MET A 123 0.52 -3.25 12.88
N VAL A 124 1.31 -4.33 12.84
CA VAL A 124 1.67 -5.12 14.03
C VAL A 124 2.52 -4.29 14.99
N VAL A 125 3.53 -3.57 14.49
CA VAL A 125 4.37 -2.70 15.34
C VAL A 125 3.53 -1.58 15.96
N PHE A 126 2.65 -0.96 15.17
CA PHE A 126 1.73 0.08 15.63
C PHE A 126 0.75 -0.45 16.68
N PHE A 127 0.19 -1.64 16.47
CA PHE A 127 -0.70 -2.30 17.42
C PHE A 127 0.01 -2.64 18.73
N ILE A 128 1.24 -3.17 18.67
CA ILE A 128 2.08 -3.41 19.86
C ILE A 128 2.40 -2.08 20.56
N MET A 129 2.69 -1.01 19.82
CA MET A 129 2.95 0.31 20.38
C MET A 129 1.74 0.88 21.13
N ILE A 130 0.53 0.75 20.56
CA ILE A 130 -0.73 1.12 21.23
C ILE A 130 -0.94 0.27 22.48
N MET A 131 -0.72 -1.04 22.40
CA MET A 131 -0.92 -1.95 23.54
C MET A 131 0.07 -1.66 24.68
N ASN A 132 1.30 -1.27 24.34
CA ASN A 132 2.33 -0.89 25.31
C ASN A 132 2.09 0.51 25.91
N GLN A 133 1.58 1.48 25.13
CA GLN A 133 1.27 2.83 25.62
C GLN A 133 -0.05 2.93 26.39
N SER A 134 -1.04 2.10 26.05
CA SER A 134 -2.34 2.07 26.73
C SER A 134 -2.29 1.43 28.12
N GLY A 135 -1.11 1.04 28.60
CA GLY A 135 -0.90 0.56 29.96
C GLY A 135 -1.65 -0.74 30.19
N GLY A 136 -1.20 -1.80 29.50
CA GLY A 136 -1.51 -3.20 29.75
C GLY A 136 -2.80 -3.46 30.51
N GLY A 137 -3.95 -3.46 29.81
CA GLY A 137 -5.24 -4.00 30.30
C GLY A 137 -5.83 -3.43 31.60
N GLY A 138 -5.14 -2.53 32.32
CA GLY A 138 -5.47 -2.20 33.71
C GLY A 138 -6.21 -0.88 33.90
N LYS A 139 -6.02 0.09 32.99
CA LYS A 139 -6.64 1.43 33.11
C LYS A 139 -8.13 1.44 32.76
N ALA A 140 -8.58 0.60 31.83
CA ALA A 140 -10.01 0.41 31.55
C ALA A 140 -10.74 -0.20 32.76
N MET A 141 -10.07 -1.07 33.53
CA MET A 141 -10.64 -1.75 34.70
C MET A 141 -10.68 -0.88 35.96
N SER A 142 -10.02 0.28 35.96
CA SER A 142 -10.06 1.25 37.07
C SER A 142 -11.26 2.21 37.02
N PHE A 143 -12.01 2.28 35.92
CA PHE A 143 -13.20 3.15 35.81
C PHE A 143 -14.39 2.70 36.70
N GLY A 144 -14.36 1.48 37.24
CA GLY A 144 -15.39 0.96 38.15
C GLY A 144 -14.99 0.91 39.63
N LYS A 145 -13.74 1.26 39.98
CA LYS A 145 -13.29 1.17 41.38
C LYS A 145 -13.69 2.43 42.12
N SER A 146 -14.69 2.30 43.01
CA SER A 146 -15.10 3.35 43.94
C SER A 146 -13.88 3.91 44.68
N ARG A 147 -13.73 5.24 44.67
CA ARG A 147 -12.75 5.96 45.49
C ARG A 147 -13.17 6.06 46.97
N ALA A 148 -14.25 5.41 47.36
CA ALA A 148 -14.72 5.41 48.73
C ALA A 148 -13.66 4.78 49.65
N LYS A 149 -13.14 5.60 50.56
CA LYS A 149 -12.26 5.15 51.63
C LYS A 149 -13.17 4.71 52.78
N MET A 150 -13.23 3.41 53.06
CA MET A 150 -13.94 2.89 54.23
C MET A 150 -13.23 3.41 55.48
N GLN A 151 -13.85 4.36 56.18
CA GLN A 151 -13.42 4.76 57.51
C GLN A 151 -13.89 3.67 58.48
N LYS A 152 -12.96 3.07 59.22
CA LYS A 152 -13.30 2.11 60.28
C LYS A 152 -13.77 2.88 61.51
N ASP A 153 -14.71 2.34 62.28
CA ASP A 153 -15.24 2.96 63.51
C ASP A 153 -14.15 3.38 64.51
N SER A 154 -12.97 2.75 64.46
CA SER A 154 -11.80 3.12 65.27
C SER A 154 -11.18 4.47 64.91
N ASP A 155 -11.34 4.95 63.67
CA ASP A 155 -10.79 6.22 63.18
C ASP A 155 -11.80 7.37 63.23
N LEU A 156 -13.06 7.08 63.56
CA LEU A 156 -14.12 8.08 63.71
C LEU A 156 -13.97 8.79 65.06
N ARG A 157 -13.46 10.03 65.02
CA ARG A 157 -13.67 10.98 66.12
C ARG A 157 -15.16 11.31 66.17
N LYS A 158 -15.87 10.73 67.14
CA LYS A 158 -17.29 11.02 67.38
C LYS A 158 -17.43 12.45 67.89
N ILE A 159 -17.88 13.35 67.02
CA ILE A 159 -18.19 14.75 67.34
C ILE A 159 -19.72 14.86 67.39
N THR A 160 -20.25 15.50 68.42
CA THR A 160 -21.70 15.75 68.55
C THR A 160 -22.03 17.20 68.26
N PHE A 161 -23.30 17.53 67.99
CA PHE A 161 -23.74 18.91 67.76
C PHE A 161 -23.46 19.87 68.93
N LYS A 162 -23.28 19.31 70.14
CA LYS A 162 -22.87 20.04 71.35
C LYS A 162 -21.41 20.50 71.32
N ASP A 163 -20.57 19.79 70.56
CA ASP A 163 -19.14 20.05 70.44
C ASP A 163 -18.82 21.10 69.35
N VAL A 164 -19.84 21.53 68.60
CA VAL A 164 -19.74 22.57 67.57
C VAL A 164 -20.24 23.88 68.18
N ALA A 165 -19.46 24.96 68.17
CA ALA A 165 -19.90 26.26 68.66
C ALA A 165 -20.51 27.12 67.53
N GLY A 166 -21.61 27.82 67.80
CA GLY A 166 -22.30 28.69 66.82
C GLY A 166 -23.22 27.95 65.83
N LEU A 167 -23.62 28.66 64.76
CA LEU A 167 -24.40 28.16 63.60
C LEU A 167 -25.71 27.44 64.01
N LYS A 168 -26.68 28.20 64.53
CA LYS A 168 -27.94 27.61 65.03
C LYS A 168 -28.85 27.15 63.90
N GLU A 169 -28.95 27.95 62.83
CA GLU A 169 -29.84 27.67 61.70
C GLU A 169 -29.36 26.42 60.93
N GLU A 170 -28.06 26.29 60.67
CA GLU A 170 -27.50 25.15 59.95
C GLU A 170 -27.48 23.85 60.76
N LYS A 171 -27.47 23.95 62.10
CA LYS A 171 -27.63 22.78 62.97
C LYS A 171 -29.06 22.26 62.96
N GLU A 172 -30.04 23.16 62.95
CA GLU A 172 -31.46 22.80 62.92
C GLU A 172 -31.79 22.13 61.57
N GLU A 173 -31.32 22.68 60.45
CA GLU A 173 -31.48 22.06 59.13
C GLU A 173 -30.82 20.67 59.00
N LEU A 174 -29.66 20.46 59.64
CA LEU A 174 -28.97 19.16 59.63
C LEU A 174 -29.55 18.15 60.63
N GLU A 175 -30.24 18.60 61.68
CA GLU A 175 -30.94 17.73 62.63
C GLU A 175 -32.23 17.16 62.02
N GLU A 176 -32.76 17.80 60.98
CA GLU A 176 -33.94 17.36 60.22
C GLU A 176 -33.66 16.29 59.14
N ILE A 177 -32.40 16.02 58.79
CA ILE A 177 -31.98 15.03 57.77
C ILE A 177 -31.56 13.70 58.40
#